data_AF-A0AAE1HP54-F1
#
_entry.id   AF-A0AAE1HP54-F1
#
_cell.length_a   1.000
_cell.length_b   1.000
_cell.length_c   1.000
_cell.angle_alpha   90.00
_cell.angle_beta   90.00
_cell.angle_gamma   90.00
#
_symmetry.space_group_name_H-M   'P 1'
#
loop_
_entity.id
_entity.type
_entity.pdbx_description
1 polymer ?
#
loop_
_entity_poly.entity_id
_entity_poly.type
_entity_poly.pdbx_seq_one_letter_code
_entity_poly.pdbx_strand_id
1 'polypeptide(L)'
;MITMCSSRSQPLEYSLEFPDHLYKPIRDHQWPIVYCQEYNIKLLGLEKLHPFDAHKWGHIFQILKKKGLISEDTVIQPNKVKTEDLLLVHTKGYIKSLKSSCTIARITEILPLILVPNCTLQRKYLKPMRYQTGGSILAGRLALERGWAINIGGGFHHCSSSRGGGFCPLR
;
A
#
# COMPACT_ATOMS: atom_id res chain seq x y z
N MET A 1 -4.11 54.62 15.04
CA MET A 1 -3.81 53.50 15.97
C MET A 1 -4.80 52.39 15.63
N ILE A 2 -4.44 51.53 14.68
CA ILE A 2 -5.29 50.42 14.21
C ILE A 2 -4.83 49.19 14.97
N THR A 3 -5.64 48.75 15.93
CA THR A 3 -5.38 47.55 16.72
C THR A 3 -5.65 46.33 15.85
N MET A 4 -4.58 45.66 15.41
CA MET A 4 -4.68 44.36 14.73
C MET A 4 -5.06 43.29 15.75
N CYS A 5 -6.26 42.74 15.61
CA CYS A 5 -6.71 41.59 16.37
C CYS A 5 -6.01 40.33 15.85
N SER A 6 -4.93 39.93 16.53
CA SER A 6 -4.20 38.69 16.26
C SER A 6 -4.98 37.51 16.86
N SER A 7 -5.83 36.87 16.05
CA SER A 7 -6.38 35.56 16.38
C SER A 7 -5.36 34.49 15.97
N ARG A 8 -4.48 34.10 16.90
CA ARG A 8 -3.70 32.86 16.78
C ARG A 8 -4.69 31.70 16.72
N SER A 9 -4.86 31.09 15.54
CA SER A 9 -5.44 29.77 15.40
C SER A 9 -4.49 28.77 16.06
N GLN A 10 -4.85 28.24 17.23
CA GLN A 10 -4.19 27.08 17.81
C GLN A 10 -4.36 25.91 16.82
N PRO A 11 -3.29 25.16 16.47
CA PRO A 11 -3.45 23.93 15.72
C PRO A 11 -4.27 22.97 16.59
N LEU A 12 -5.37 22.45 16.05
CA LEU A 12 -6.08 21.32 16.62
C LEU A 12 -5.10 20.13 16.63
N GLU A 13 -4.55 19.84 17.80
CA GLU A 13 -3.77 18.64 18.07
C GLU A 13 -4.75 17.46 18.08
N TYR A 14 -5.17 17.03 16.90
CA TYR A 14 -5.88 15.76 16.76
C TYR A 14 -4.82 14.68 16.87
N SER A 15 -4.64 14.15 18.08
CA SER A 15 -3.87 12.92 18.32
C SER A 15 -4.62 11.78 17.64
N LEU A 16 -4.40 11.62 16.33
CA LEU A 16 -4.87 10.47 15.58
C LEU A 16 -4.15 9.25 16.12
N GLU A 17 -4.80 8.54 17.04
CA GLU A 17 -4.38 7.20 17.47
C GLU A 17 -4.54 6.25 16.29
N PHE A 18 -3.50 6.16 15.46
CA PHE A 18 -3.44 5.16 14.41
C PHE A 18 -3.01 3.82 15.02
N PRO A 19 -3.53 2.68 14.51
CA PRO A 19 -3.16 1.37 15.03
C PRO A 19 -1.66 1.11 14.90
N ASP A 20 -0.98 0.90 16.03
CA ASP A 20 0.46 0.64 16.08
C ASP A 20 0.89 -0.62 15.31
N HIS A 21 -0.04 -1.54 15.01
CA HIS A 21 0.27 -2.74 14.24
C HIS A 21 0.56 -2.48 12.76
N LEU A 22 0.26 -1.28 12.24
CA LEU A 22 0.35 -0.97 10.79
C LEU A 22 1.73 -0.52 10.32
N TYR A 23 2.66 -0.20 11.21
CA TYR A 23 4.03 0.20 10.86
C TYR A 23 5.01 -0.12 11.97
N LYS A 24 6.30 -0.08 11.65
CA LYS A 24 7.38 -0.22 12.63
C LYS A 24 7.70 1.15 13.24
N PRO A 25 8.30 1.23 14.45
CA PRO A 25 8.77 2.49 15.00
C PRO A 25 9.61 3.27 13.99
N ILE A 26 9.26 4.53 13.80
CA ILE A 26 9.85 5.42 12.80
C ILE A 26 10.94 6.23 13.48
N ARG A 27 12.12 6.29 12.87
CA ARG A 27 13.27 7.04 13.35
C ARG A 27 13.27 8.45 12.74
N ASP A 28 13.87 9.40 13.43
CA ASP A 28 13.86 10.82 13.04
C ASP A 28 14.58 11.07 11.71
N HIS A 29 15.63 10.29 11.40
CA HIS A 29 16.40 10.43 10.16
C HIS A 29 15.74 9.78 8.94
N GLN A 30 14.65 9.02 9.11
CA GLN A 30 13.92 8.42 8.01
C GLN A 30 13.08 9.48 7.30
N TRP A 31 13.04 9.42 5.98
CA TRP A 31 12.24 10.33 5.16
C TRP A 31 10.81 9.77 5.02
N PRO A 32 9.79 10.59 4.77
CA PRO A 32 8.40 10.13 4.59
C PRO A 32 8.19 9.43 3.22
N ILE A 33 9.08 8.50 2.88
CA ILE A 33 9.05 7.66 1.69
C ILE A 33 8.87 6.23 2.17
N VAL A 34 7.74 5.63 1.79
CA VAL A 34 7.30 4.32 2.25
C VAL A 34 7.58 3.26 1.19
N TYR A 35 8.30 2.22 1.61
CA TYR A 35 8.62 1.07 0.76
C TYR A 35 9.00 -0.15 1.60
N CYS A 36 8.66 -1.35 1.10
CA CYS A 36 9.26 -2.58 1.57
C CYS A 36 9.45 -3.59 0.42
N GLN A 37 10.33 -4.57 0.63
CA GLN A 37 10.70 -5.54 -0.40
C GLN A 37 9.53 -6.48 -0.77
N GLU A 38 8.52 -6.58 0.09
CA GLU A 38 7.33 -7.40 -0.12
C GLU A 38 6.34 -6.81 -1.14
N TYR A 39 6.54 -5.60 -1.65
CA TYR A 39 5.65 -4.99 -2.64
C TYR A 39 5.61 -5.74 -3.97
N ASN A 40 6.75 -6.29 -4.39
CA ASN A 40 6.89 -6.96 -5.68
C ASN A 40 6.11 -8.30 -5.72
N ILE A 41 5.42 -8.54 -6.83
CA ILE A 41 4.63 -9.76 -7.06
C ILE A 41 5.39 -10.71 -7.97
N LYS A 42 5.55 -11.95 -7.51
CA LYS A 42 6.23 -13.03 -8.24
C LYS A 42 5.29 -14.24 -8.36
N LEU A 43 4.67 -14.42 -9.52
CA LEU A 43 3.75 -15.52 -9.86
C LEU A 43 4.40 -16.50 -10.84
N LEU A 44 5.68 -16.80 -10.62
CA LEU A 44 6.48 -17.75 -11.43
C LEU A 44 6.47 -17.41 -12.93
N GLY A 45 6.40 -16.12 -13.28
CA GLY A 45 6.39 -15.63 -14.65
C GLY A 45 5.00 -15.35 -15.22
N LEU A 46 3.92 -15.84 -14.57
CA LEU A 46 2.56 -15.55 -15.02
C LEU A 46 2.20 -14.06 -14.87
N GLU A 47 2.86 -13.35 -13.96
CA GLU A 47 2.72 -11.90 -13.84
C GLU A 47 3.14 -11.15 -15.11
N LYS A 48 4.00 -11.75 -15.95
CA LYS A 48 4.48 -11.15 -17.20
C LYS A 48 3.47 -11.27 -18.35
N LEU A 49 2.37 -12.00 -18.16
CA LEU A 49 1.27 -12.08 -19.13
C LEU A 49 0.36 -10.85 -19.11
N HIS A 50 0.63 -9.91 -18.21
CA HIS A 50 -0.12 -8.67 -18.06
C HIS A 50 0.80 -7.47 -18.34
N PRO A 51 0.31 -6.39 -18.99
CA PRO A 51 1.14 -5.21 -19.32
C PRO A 51 1.63 -4.44 -18.08
N PHE A 52 0.97 -4.63 -16.93
CA PHE A 52 1.40 -4.04 -15.66
C PHE A 52 2.66 -4.72 -15.12
N ASP A 53 3.77 -3.98 -15.06
CA ASP A 53 5.00 -4.46 -14.41
C ASP A 53 4.82 -4.56 -12.89
N ALA A 54 4.62 -5.79 -12.41
CA ALA A 54 4.43 -6.11 -11.00
C ALA A 54 5.75 -6.13 -10.17
N HIS A 55 6.88 -5.78 -10.80
CA HIS A 55 8.19 -5.56 -10.17
C HIS A 55 8.63 -4.09 -10.14
N LYS A 56 7.84 -3.18 -10.74
CA LYS A 56 8.22 -1.78 -10.96
C LYS A 56 8.63 -1.04 -9.69
N TRP A 57 8.01 -1.35 -8.55
CA TRP A 57 8.30 -0.66 -7.28
C TRP A 57 9.70 -0.96 -6.78
N GLY A 58 10.13 -2.23 -6.87
CA GLY A 58 11.51 -2.60 -6.61
C GLY A 58 12.48 -1.93 -7.59
N HIS A 59 12.12 -1.85 -8.88
CA HIS A 59 12.95 -1.14 -9.87
C HIS A 59 13.10 0.36 -9.54
N ILE A 60 12.01 1.05 -9.19
CA ILE A 60 12.01 2.45 -8.77
C ILE A 60 12.92 2.62 -7.55
N PHE A 61 12.74 1.80 -6.52
CA PHE A 61 13.56 1.86 -5.31
C PHE A 61 15.06 1.66 -5.62
N GLN A 62 15.42 0.67 -6.45
CA GLN A 62 16.82 0.46 -6.84
C GLN A 62 17.41 1.62 -7.64
N ILE A 63 16.62 2.24 -8.54
CA ILE A 63 17.07 3.42 -9.30
C ILE A 63 17.33 4.60 -8.35
N LEU A 64 16.41 4.87 -7.42
CA LEU A 64 16.56 5.95 -6.44
C LEU A 64 17.76 5.71 -5.52
N LYS A 65 17.95 4.46 -5.07
CA LYS A 65 19.10 4.04 -4.26
C LYS A 65 20.43 4.20 -5.01
N LYS A 66 20.50 3.77 -6.27
CA LYS A 66 21.71 3.93 -7.12
C LYS A 66 22.07 5.39 -7.35
N LYS A 67 21.08 6.28 -7.39
CA LYS A 67 21.29 7.74 -7.50
C LYS A 67 21.64 8.42 -6.17
N GLY A 68 21.73 7.68 -5.06
CA GLY A 68 22.03 8.23 -3.74
C GLY A 68 20.91 9.07 -3.13
N LEU A 69 19.67 8.97 -3.67
CA LEU A 69 18.53 9.75 -3.18
C LEU A 69 17.87 9.14 -1.93
N ILE A 70 17.96 7.81 -1.80
CA ILE A 70 17.43 7.05 -0.66
C ILE A 70 18.36 5.87 -0.35
N SER A 71 18.22 5.28 0.83
CA SER A 71 18.81 4.01 1.23
C SER A 71 17.76 3.12 1.91
N GLU A 72 18.11 1.88 2.25
CA GLU A 72 17.23 1.01 3.05
C GLU A 72 16.92 1.61 4.42
N ASP A 73 17.85 2.41 4.95
CA ASP A 73 17.77 2.99 6.29
C ASP A 73 17.04 4.33 6.31
N THR A 74 16.91 5.01 5.16
CA THR A 74 16.16 6.28 5.05
C THR A 74 14.70 6.09 4.69
N VAL A 75 14.29 4.93 4.16
CA VAL A 75 12.87 4.65 3.86
C VAL A 75 12.16 4.05 5.06
N ILE A 76 10.84 4.25 5.13
CA ILE A 76 9.99 3.71 6.19
C ILE A 76 9.27 2.47 5.67
N GLN A 77 9.28 1.39 6.46
CA GLN A 77 8.64 0.14 6.11
C GLN A 77 7.23 0.04 6.70
N PRO A 78 6.20 -0.21 5.88
CA PRO A 78 4.87 -0.50 6.39
C PRO A 78 4.75 -1.95 6.85
N ASN A 79 3.76 -2.22 7.70
CA ASN A 79 3.30 -3.57 7.96
C ASN A 79 2.14 -3.95 7.03
N LYS A 80 1.95 -5.25 6.90
CA LYS A 80 0.82 -5.82 6.15
C LYS A 80 -0.49 -5.52 6.88
N VAL A 81 -1.46 -4.93 6.19
CA VAL A 81 -2.81 -4.75 6.75
C VAL A 81 -3.47 -6.09 7.09
N LYS A 82 -4.21 -6.09 8.19
CA LYS A 82 -5.03 -7.21 8.62
C LYS A 82 -6.40 -7.13 7.97
N THR A 83 -7.18 -8.20 8.12
CA THR A 83 -8.55 -8.24 7.62
C THR A 83 -9.44 -7.19 8.29
N GLU A 84 -9.23 -6.92 9.58
CA GLU A 84 -9.98 -5.88 10.32
C GLU A 84 -9.82 -4.49 9.70
N ASP A 85 -8.59 -4.11 9.34
CA ASP A 85 -8.30 -2.84 8.67
C ASP A 85 -9.02 -2.75 7.30
N LEU A 86 -8.99 -3.84 6.52
CA LEU A 86 -9.64 -3.89 5.21
C LEU A 86 -11.17 -3.75 5.30
N LEU A 87 -11.77 -4.23 6.39
CA LEU A 87 -13.22 -4.17 6.59
C LEU A 87 -13.75 -2.76 6.88
N LEU A 88 -12.88 -1.78 7.13
CA LEU A 88 -13.25 -0.37 7.23
C LEU A 88 -13.73 0.20 5.89
N VAL A 89 -13.26 -0.36 4.77
CA VAL A 89 -13.56 0.12 3.41
C VAL A 89 -14.27 -0.96 2.58
N HIS A 90 -13.92 -2.22 2.78
CA HIS A 90 -14.40 -3.32 1.98
C HIS A 90 -15.50 -4.13 2.67
N THR A 91 -16.46 -4.60 1.88
CA THR A 91 -17.51 -5.48 2.38
C THR A 91 -16.95 -6.84 2.78
N LYS A 92 -17.53 -7.46 3.82
CA LYS A 92 -17.20 -8.83 4.25
C LYS A 92 -17.32 -9.83 3.09
N GLY A 93 -18.35 -9.68 2.25
CA GLY A 93 -18.58 -10.51 1.06
C GLY A 93 -17.44 -10.44 0.06
N TYR A 94 -16.99 -9.22 -0.25
CA TYR A 94 -15.86 -9.02 -1.17
C TYR A 94 -14.56 -9.61 -0.61
N ILE A 95 -14.21 -9.33 0.65
CA ILE A 95 -13.02 -9.92 1.28
C ILE A 95 -13.07 -11.45 1.29
N LYS A 96 -14.26 -12.06 1.48
CA LYS A 96 -14.44 -13.50 1.37
C LYS A 96 -14.23 -13.99 -0.08
N SER A 97 -14.69 -13.27 -1.09
CA SER A 97 -14.52 -13.63 -2.51
C SER A 97 -13.04 -13.69 -2.93
N LEU A 98 -12.16 -12.88 -2.31
CA LEU A 98 -10.71 -12.92 -2.57
C LEU A 98 -10.06 -14.26 -2.19
N LYS A 99 -10.77 -15.15 -1.48
CA LYS A 99 -10.34 -16.55 -1.25
C LYS A 99 -10.53 -17.47 -2.46
N SER A 100 -11.11 -16.98 -3.56
CA SER A 100 -11.32 -17.73 -4.80
C SER A 100 -10.28 -17.36 -5.85
N SER A 101 -9.59 -18.36 -6.44
CA SER A 101 -8.67 -18.14 -7.55
C SER A 101 -9.38 -17.56 -8.78
N CYS A 102 -10.65 -17.91 -9.03
CA CYS A 102 -11.45 -17.32 -10.10
C CYS A 102 -11.67 -15.82 -9.92
N THR A 103 -11.88 -15.38 -8.68
CA THR A 103 -12.04 -13.96 -8.38
C THR A 103 -10.72 -13.21 -8.60
N ILE A 104 -9.60 -13.79 -8.13
CA ILE A 104 -8.28 -13.19 -8.33
C ILE A 104 -7.94 -13.10 -9.82
N ALA A 105 -8.13 -14.18 -10.59
CA ALA A 105 -7.84 -14.21 -12.03
C ALA A 105 -8.63 -13.15 -12.81
N ARG A 106 -9.89 -12.90 -12.42
CA ARG A 106 -10.73 -11.83 -12.99
C ARG A 106 -10.20 -10.45 -12.63
N ILE A 107 -9.84 -10.22 -11.36
CA ILE A 107 -9.31 -8.92 -10.90
C ILE A 107 -7.97 -8.58 -11.58
N THR A 108 -7.10 -9.58 -11.74
CA THR A 108 -5.79 -9.42 -12.38
C THR A 108 -5.86 -9.41 -13.89
N GLU A 109 -6.99 -9.78 -14.50
CA GLU A 109 -7.14 -9.96 -15.95
C GLU A 109 -6.13 -10.99 -16.52
N ILE A 110 -5.80 -12.01 -15.72
CA ILE A 110 -4.89 -13.11 -16.09
C ILE A 110 -5.64 -14.42 -15.90
N LEU A 111 -6.35 -14.84 -16.94
CA LEU A 111 -7.21 -16.03 -16.91
C LEU A 111 -6.49 -17.33 -16.44
N PRO A 112 -5.22 -17.59 -16.83
CA PRO A 112 -4.49 -18.78 -16.35
C PRO A 112 -4.33 -18.88 -14.83
N LEU A 113 -4.49 -17.79 -14.06
CA LEU A 113 -4.40 -17.84 -12.59
C LEU A 113 -5.50 -18.69 -11.94
N ILE A 114 -6.58 -19.02 -12.65
CA ILE A 114 -7.62 -19.94 -12.14
C ILE A 114 -7.00 -21.29 -11.73
N LEU A 115 -5.98 -21.75 -12.46
CA LEU A 115 -5.32 -23.04 -12.24
C LEU A 115 -4.24 -22.98 -11.14
N VAL A 116 -3.90 -21.78 -10.66
CA VAL A 116 -2.88 -21.60 -9.63
C VAL A 116 -3.49 -21.94 -8.25
N PRO A 117 -2.81 -22.76 -7.43
CA PRO A 117 -3.26 -23.05 -6.07
C PRO A 117 -3.57 -21.78 -5.29
N ASN A 118 -4.74 -21.71 -4.65
CA ASN A 118 -5.19 -20.48 -4.03
C ASN A 118 -4.19 -19.97 -2.96
N CYS A 119 -3.57 -20.87 -2.19
CA CYS A 119 -2.55 -20.52 -1.21
C CYS A 119 -1.37 -19.75 -1.82
N THR A 120 -0.98 -20.07 -3.07
CA THR A 120 0.05 -19.34 -3.82
C THR A 120 -0.42 -17.94 -4.14
N LEU A 121 -1.65 -17.76 -4.64
CA LEU A 121 -2.20 -16.43 -4.91
C LEU A 121 -2.35 -15.58 -3.64
N GLN A 122 -2.79 -16.18 -2.53
CA GLN A 122 -2.84 -15.50 -1.23
C GLN A 122 -1.46 -15.00 -0.81
N ARG A 123 -0.43 -15.84 -0.96
CA ARG A 123 0.93 -15.55 -0.49
C ARG A 123 1.73 -14.64 -1.42
N LYS A 124 1.55 -14.77 -2.74
CA LYS A 124 2.40 -14.15 -3.76
C LYS A 124 1.74 -12.98 -4.48
N TYR A 125 0.43 -12.85 -4.42
CA TYR A 125 -0.31 -11.72 -5.00
C TYR A 125 -1.01 -10.87 -3.91
N LEU A 126 -1.91 -11.47 -3.12
CA LEU A 126 -2.70 -10.69 -2.15
C LEU A 126 -1.87 -10.20 -0.94
N LYS A 127 -0.87 -10.95 -0.49
CA LYS A 127 0.04 -10.49 0.58
C LYS A 127 0.79 -9.21 0.17
N PRO A 128 1.48 -9.15 -0.99
CA PRO A 128 2.05 -7.88 -1.49
C PRO A 128 1.06 -6.73 -1.56
N MET A 129 -0.16 -6.98 -2.06
CA MET A 129 -1.22 -5.96 -2.16
C MET A 129 -1.62 -5.40 -0.79
N ARG A 130 -1.63 -6.24 0.25
CA ARG A 130 -1.86 -5.81 1.64
C ARG A 130 -0.73 -4.95 2.20
N TYR A 131 0.53 -5.23 1.85
CA TYR A 131 1.64 -4.33 2.21
C TYR A 131 1.50 -2.98 1.53
N GLN A 132 1.11 -2.96 0.25
CA GLN A 132 0.93 -1.71 -0.50
C GLN A 132 -0.24 -0.87 0.05
N THR A 133 -1.33 -1.52 0.47
CA THR A 133 -2.44 -0.87 1.20
C THR A 133 -1.92 -0.26 2.51
N GLY A 134 -1.17 -1.03 3.31
CA GLY A 134 -0.57 -0.55 4.56
C GLY A 134 0.39 0.62 4.33
N GLY A 135 1.14 0.58 3.23
CA GLY A 135 2.01 1.66 2.80
C GLY A 135 1.26 2.96 2.49
N SER A 136 0.07 2.88 1.90
CA SER A 136 -0.76 4.05 1.63
C SER A 136 -1.35 4.63 2.91
N ILE A 137 -1.78 3.78 3.86
CA ILE A 137 -2.23 4.23 5.18
C ILE A 137 -1.09 4.95 5.91
N LEU A 138 0.09 4.35 5.92
CA LEU A 138 1.28 4.93 6.55
C LEU A 138 1.71 6.24 5.87
N ALA A 139 1.69 6.31 4.54
CA ALA A 139 1.97 7.55 3.82
C ALA A 139 0.94 8.64 4.15
N GLY A 140 -0.35 8.30 4.27
CA GLY A 140 -1.38 9.25 4.69
C GLY A 140 -1.10 9.84 6.07
N ARG A 141 -0.75 9.00 7.04
CA ARG A 141 -0.31 9.44 8.38
C ARG A 141 0.92 10.35 8.30
N LEU A 142 1.97 9.90 7.61
CA LEU A 142 3.22 10.66 7.47
C LEU A 142 3.01 12.01 6.80
N ALA A 143 2.07 12.10 5.85
CA ALA A 143 1.73 13.37 5.22
C ALA A 143 1.06 14.34 6.21
N LEU A 144 0.23 13.85 7.13
CA LEU A 144 -0.35 14.66 8.20
C LEU A 144 0.72 15.10 9.21
N GLU A 145 1.63 14.20 9.60
CA GLU A 145 2.66 14.48 10.61
C GLU A 145 3.82 15.33 10.09
N ARG A 146 4.24 15.12 8.83
CA ARG A 146 5.48 15.68 8.26
C ARG A 146 5.22 16.58 7.05
N GLY A 147 3.97 16.85 6.73
CA GLY A 147 3.52 17.73 5.64
C GLY A 147 3.55 17.11 4.24
N TRP A 148 4.21 15.97 4.06
CA TRP A 148 4.22 15.23 2.78
C TRP A 148 4.60 13.76 3.00
N ALA A 149 4.22 12.90 2.07
CA ALA A 149 4.71 11.54 2.01
C ALA A 149 4.57 10.92 0.60
N ILE A 150 5.34 9.89 0.33
CA ILE A 150 5.29 9.08 -0.89
C ILE A 150 5.18 7.61 -0.51
N ASN A 151 4.21 6.88 -1.08
CA ASN A 151 4.25 5.42 -1.09
C ASN A 151 4.72 4.94 -2.45
N ILE A 152 5.91 4.32 -2.54
CA ILE A 152 6.44 3.82 -3.80
C ILE A 152 5.48 2.80 -4.43
N GLY A 153 4.76 2.02 -3.63
CA GLY A 153 3.82 0.96 -4.03
C GLY A 153 2.37 1.40 -4.19
N GLY A 154 2.06 2.70 -4.14
CA GLY A 154 0.67 3.17 -4.18
C GLY A 154 0.01 3.09 -5.58
N GLY A 155 -1.22 3.61 -5.68
CA GLY A 155 -1.88 3.91 -6.95
C GLY A 155 -2.91 2.89 -7.47
N PHE A 156 -3.37 1.95 -6.65
CA PHE A 156 -4.39 0.97 -7.03
C PHE A 156 -5.82 1.53 -6.97
N HIS A 157 -6.20 2.33 -7.97
CA HIS A 157 -7.45 3.08 -7.96
C HIS A 157 -8.68 2.37 -8.55
N HIS A 158 -8.52 1.19 -9.16
CA HIS A 158 -9.62 0.47 -9.82
C HIS A 158 -10.44 -0.40 -8.85
N CYS A 159 -10.12 -0.37 -7.56
CA CYS A 159 -10.84 -1.11 -6.52
C CYS A 159 -11.93 -0.24 -5.87
N SER A 160 -13.06 -0.87 -5.52
CA SER A 160 -14.19 -0.29 -4.80
C SER A 160 -14.46 -1.08 -3.52
N SER A 161 -15.44 -0.67 -2.71
CA SER A 161 -15.79 -1.37 -1.46
C SER A 161 -16.21 -2.83 -1.67
N SER A 162 -16.81 -3.18 -2.82
CA SER A 162 -17.35 -4.51 -3.09
C SER A 162 -16.76 -5.23 -4.30
N ARG A 163 -15.83 -4.61 -5.03
CA ARG A 163 -15.27 -5.14 -6.28
C ARG A 163 -13.85 -4.64 -6.54
N GLY A 164 -12.98 -5.52 -7.03
CA GLY A 164 -11.68 -5.18 -7.62
C GLY A 164 -11.68 -5.33 -9.14
N GLY A 165 -10.64 -4.81 -9.79
CA GLY A 165 -10.45 -4.87 -11.25
C GLY A 165 -9.15 -4.18 -11.66
N GLY A 166 -8.72 -4.33 -12.91
CA GLY A 166 -7.51 -3.65 -13.43
C GLY A 166 -6.28 -3.88 -12.55
N PHE A 167 -6.04 -5.12 -12.11
CA PHE A 167 -4.95 -5.53 -11.22
C PHE A 167 -5.02 -4.96 -9.78
N CYS A 168 -6.12 -4.30 -9.40
CA CYS A 168 -6.33 -3.65 -8.10
C CYS A 168 -7.33 -4.46 -7.22
N PRO A 169 -6.86 -5.30 -6.28
CA PRO A 169 -7.75 -6.10 -5.44
C PRO A 169 -8.12 -5.41 -4.12
N LEU A 170 -7.34 -4.44 -3.65
CA LEU A 170 -7.47 -3.80 -2.34
C LEU A 170 -7.12 -2.31 -2.47
N ARG A 171 -7.68 -1.48 -1.59
CA ARG A 171 -7.32 -0.07 -1.44
C ARG A 171 -7.31 0.36 0.02
#